data_AF-A0A6G1U2B6-F1
#
_entry.id   AF-A0A6G1U2B6-F1
#
_cell.length_a   1.000
_cell.length_b   1.000
_cell.length_c   1.000
_cell.angle_alpha   90.00
_cell.angle_beta   90.00
_cell.angle_gamma   90.00
#
_symmetry.space_group_name_H-M   'P 1'
#
loop_
_entity.id
_entity.type
_entity.pdbx_description
1 polymer ?
#
loop_
_entity_poly.entity_id
_entity_poly.type
_entity_poly.pdbx_seq_one_letter_code
_entity_poly.pdbx_strand_id
1 'polypeptide(L)'
;MKQVEERYKEAEIAKFTPQEVREYEASKKAYRDIKNSIDTAKNQGKEEGLAEGIEIGKKEGRKEANTATAQRLLAMGLSAEQVAEATQLPLDIIEKLNRS
;
A
#
# COMPACT_ATOMS: atom_id res chain seq x y z
N MET A 1 -9.61 -18.44 29.13
CA MET A 1 -8.37 -19.24 28.99
C MET A 1 -7.11 -18.39 29.19
N LYS A 2 -6.90 -17.26 28.48
CA LYS A 2 -5.69 -16.40 28.64
C LYS A 2 -5.39 -15.94 30.09
N GLN A 3 -6.40 -15.59 30.88
CA GLN A 3 -6.20 -15.12 32.27
C GLN A 3 -5.69 -16.21 33.22
N VAL A 4 -5.97 -17.48 32.92
CA VAL A 4 -5.53 -18.60 33.76
C VAL A 4 -4.06 -18.90 33.45
N GLU A 5 -3.67 -18.95 32.17
CA GLU A 5 -2.27 -19.15 31.74
C GLU A 5 -1.32 -18.04 32.21
N GLU A 6 -1.75 -16.77 32.21
CA GLU A 6 -0.92 -15.66 32.72
C GLU A 6 -0.62 -15.82 34.22
N ARG A 7 -1.61 -16.20 35.04
CA ARG A 7 -1.43 -16.40 36.49
C ARG A 7 -0.51 -17.58 36.82
N TYR A 8 -0.50 -18.63 36.00
CA TYR A 8 0.42 -19.74 36.16
C TYR A 8 1.87 -19.35 35.83
N LYS A 9 2.08 -18.53 34.80
CA LYS A 9 3.41 -18.00 34.46
C LYS A 9 3.97 -17.10 35.56
N GLU A 10 3.14 -16.23 36.15
CA GLU A 10 3.54 -15.38 37.28
C GLU A 10 3.97 -16.21 38.50
N ALA A 11 3.27 -17.30 38.79
CA ALA A 11 3.60 -18.21 39.89
C ALA A 11 4.89 -19.03 39.66
N GLU A 12 5.24 -19.32 38.40
CA GLU A 12 6.51 -19.98 38.05
C GLU A 12 7.69 -19.01 38.08
N ILE A 13 7.51 -17.77 37.60
CA ILE A 13 8.53 -16.71 37.68
C ILE A 13 8.83 -16.35 39.14
N ALA A 14 7.85 -16.45 40.04
CA ALA A 14 8.07 -16.24 41.47
C ALA A 14 9.08 -17.23 42.10
N LYS A 15 9.37 -18.36 41.44
CA LYS A 15 10.38 -19.34 41.87
C LYS A 15 11.75 -19.07 41.26
N PHE A 16 11.88 -18.12 40.35
CA PHE A 16 13.13 -17.82 39.67
C PHE A 16 14.11 -17.14 40.62
N THR A 17 15.38 -17.42 40.42
CA THR A 17 16.47 -16.66 41.03
C THR A 17 16.54 -15.25 40.42
N PRO A 18 17.16 -14.27 41.13
CA PRO A 18 17.34 -12.92 40.60
C PRO A 18 18.10 -12.84 39.26
N GLN A 19 18.85 -13.87 38.89
CA GLN A 19 19.51 -13.96 37.58
C GLN A 19 18.52 -14.42 36.50
N GLU A 20 17.75 -15.47 36.76
CA GLU A 20 16.74 -15.99 35.82
C GLU A 20 15.63 -14.97 35.55
N VAL A 21 15.24 -14.16 36.56
CA VAL A 21 14.31 -13.03 36.35
C VAL A 21 14.89 -12.02 35.37
N ARG A 22 16.18 -11.66 35.52
CA ARG A 22 16.85 -10.71 34.61
C ARG A 22 16.97 -11.26 33.19
N GLU A 23 17.32 -12.54 33.04
CA GLU A 23 17.40 -13.19 31.73
C GLU A 23 16.03 -13.32 31.06
N TYR A 24 14.99 -13.65 31.84
CA TYR A 24 13.61 -13.70 31.36
C TYR A 24 13.10 -12.32 30.90
N GLU A 25 13.36 -11.26 31.67
CA GLU A 25 13.00 -9.89 31.29
C GLU A 25 13.78 -9.42 30.05
N ALA A 26 15.06 -9.74 29.95
CA ALA A 26 15.88 -9.42 28.78
C ALA A 26 15.35 -10.13 27.52
N SER A 27 15.03 -11.43 27.63
CA SER A 27 14.41 -12.21 26.55
C SER A 27 13.05 -11.64 26.15
N LYS A 28 12.20 -11.30 27.12
CA LYS A 28 10.88 -10.67 26.87
C LYS A 28 11.01 -9.32 26.19
N LYS A 29 12.02 -8.52 26.56
CA LYS A 29 12.33 -7.25 25.91
C LYS A 29 12.79 -7.47 24.46
N ALA A 30 13.74 -8.37 24.23
CA ALA A 30 14.21 -8.69 22.88
C ALA A 30 13.06 -9.19 21.98
N TYR A 31 12.19 -10.05 22.51
CA TYR A 31 11.01 -10.51 21.78
C TYR A 31 10.06 -9.36 21.42
N ARG A 32 9.82 -8.43 22.35
CA ARG A 32 8.99 -7.24 22.10
C ARG A 32 9.59 -6.34 21.02
N ASP A 33 10.90 -6.08 21.09
CA ASP A 33 11.59 -5.22 20.13
C ASP A 33 11.53 -5.82 18.72
N ILE A 34 11.79 -7.13 18.59
CA ILE A 34 11.67 -7.86 17.33
C ILE A 34 10.24 -7.80 16.80
N LYS A 35 9.26 -8.11 17.65
CA LYS A 35 7.85 -8.09 17.26
C LYS A 35 7.41 -6.72 16.78
N ASN A 36 7.75 -5.67 17.54
CA ASN A 36 7.43 -4.30 17.17
C ASN A 36 8.07 -3.92 15.84
N SER A 37 9.33 -4.29 15.61
CA SER A 37 10.01 -4.04 14.33
C SER A 37 9.30 -4.72 13.16
N ILE A 38 8.86 -5.98 13.33
CA ILE A 38 8.14 -6.73 12.29
C ILE A 38 6.77 -6.11 12.04
N ASP A 39 6.02 -5.79 13.10
CA ASP A 39 4.69 -5.20 12.99
C ASP A 39 4.77 -3.82 12.32
N THR A 40 5.76 -3.00 12.67
CA THR A 40 6.03 -1.72 12.00
C THR A 40 6.34 -1.91 10.53
N ALA A 41 7.29 -2.79 10.18
CA ALA A 41 7.66 -3.04 8.79
C ALA A 41 6.47 -3.56 7.95
N LYS A 42 5.64 -4.44 8.52
CA LYS A 42 4.43 -4.95 7.87
C LYS A 42 3.40 -3.86 7.63
N ASN A 43 3.19 -2.98 8.62
CA ASN A 43 2.24 -1.88 8.50
C ASN A 43 2.70 -0.87 7.45
N GLN A 44 3.98 -0.48 7.49
CA GLN A 44 4.57 0.43 6.50
C GLN A 44 4.46 -0.14 5.09
N GLY A 45 4.87 -1.41 4.87
CA GLY A 45 4.76 -2.03 3.55
C GLY A 45 3.32 -2.14 3.04
N LYS A 46 2.33 -2.30 3.94
CA LYS A 46 0.91 -2.28 3.55
C LYS A 46 0.44 -0.88 3.17
N GLU A 47 0.85 0.14 3.91
CA GLU A 47 0.50 1.54 3.64
C GLU A 47 1.13 2.01 2.32
N GLU A 48 2.42 1.74 2.12
CA GLU A 48 3.14 2.03 0.89
C GLU A 48 2.50 1.33 -0.31
N GLY A 49 2.27 0.00 -0.22
CA GLY A 49 1.64 -0.75 -1.30
C GLY A 49 0.22 -0.28 -1.63
N LEU A 50 -0.56 0.16 -0.63
CA LEU A 50 -1.88 0.73 -0.87
C LEU A 50 -1.77 2.11 -1.55
N ALA A 51 -0.86 2.96 -1.11
CA ALA A 51 -0.65 4.29 -1.68
C ALA A 51 -0.20 4.19 -3.15
N GLU A 52 0.80 3.35 -3.43
CA GLU A 52 1.27 3.08 -4.79
C GLU A 52 0.16 2.50 -5.67
N GLY A 53 -0.60 1.52 -5.16
CA GLY A 53 -1.71 0.92 -5.90
C GLY A 53 -2.81 1.94 -6.25
N ILE A 54 -3.14 2.85 -5.33
CA ILE A 54 -4.10 3.93 -5.58
C ILE A 54 -3.56 4.91 -6.63
N GLU A 55 -2.27 5.28 -6.55
CA GLU A 55 -1.67 6.21 -7.51
C GLU A 55 -1.63 5.62 -8.92
N ILE A 56 -1.15 4.38 -9.06
CA ILE A 56 -1.11 3.64 -10.33
C ILE A 56 -2.53 3.54 -10.90
N GLY A 57 -3.50 3.07 -10.10
CA GLY A 57 -4.88 2.92 -10.55
C GLY A 57 -5.53 4.24 -10.98
N LYS A 58 -5.26 5.35 -10.28
CA LYS A 58 -5.74 6.69 -10.69
C LYS A 58 -5.10 7.15 -12.00
N LYS A 59 -3.82 6.88 -12.20
CA LYS A 59 -3.09 7.26 -13.41
C LYS A 59 -3.56 6.47 -14.62
N GLU A 60 -3.70 5.15 -14.48
CA GLU A 60 -4.22 4.27 -15.52
C GLU A 60 -5.68 4.60 -15.86
N GLY A 61 -6.55 4.73 -14.86
CA GLY A 61 -7.95 5.08 -15.07
C GLY A 61 -8.13 6.43 -15.76
N ARG A 62 -7.31 7.45 -15.41
CA ARG A 62 -7.31 8.75 -16.11
C ARG A 62 -6.88 8.60 -17.57
N LYS A 63 -5.83 7.82 -17.83
CA LYS A 63 -5.34 7.59 -19.20
C LYS A 63 -6.39 6.88 -20.05
N GLU A 64 -7.03 5.84 -19.51
CA GLU A 64 -8.11 5.11 -20.19
C GLU A 64 -9.31 6.03 -20.45
N ALA A 65 -9.76 6.79 -19.46
CA ALA A 65 -10.87 7.73 -19.61
C ALA A 65 -10.58 8.81 -20.65
N ASN A 66 -9.38 9.38 -20.66
CA ASN A 66 -8.97 10.38 -21.66
C ASN A 66 -8.92 9.77 -23.06
N THR A 67 -8.40 8.54 -23.19
CA THR A 67 -8.33 7.83 -24.48
C THR A 67 -9.73 7.51 -25.01
N ALA A 68 -10.62 6.98 -24.17
CA ALA A 68 -12.01 6.71 -24.55
C ALA A 68 -12.79 7.99 -24.88
N THR A 69 -12.47 9.11 -24.23
CA THR A 69 -13.04 10.42 -24.57
C THR A 69 -12.51 10.91 -25.91
N ALA A 70 -11.19 10.80 -26.16
CA ALA A 70 -10.60 11.18 -27.43
C ALA A 70 -11.21 10.42 -28.61
N GLN A 71 -11.36 9.09 -28.49
CA GLN A 71 -12.00 8.26 -29.51
C GLN A 71 -13.43 8.70 -29.82
N ARG A 72 -14.22 9.02 -28.78
CA ARG A 72 -15.60 9.53 -28.97
C ARG A 72 -15.62 10.87 -29.68
N LEU A 73 -14.73 11.79 -29.30
CA LEU A 73 -14.66 13.11 -29.93
C LEU A 73 -14.21 13.03 -31.40
N LEU A 74 -13.24 12.16 -31.71
CA LEU A 74 -12.83 11.88 -33.09
C LEU A 74 -13.99 11.29 -33.90
N ALA A 75 -14.74 10.34 -33.33
CA ALA A 75 -15.91 9.75 -33.98
C ALA A 75 -17.05 10.76 -34.22
N MET A 76 -17.10 11.84 -33.42
CA MET A 76 -18.01 12.97 -33.63
C MET A 76 -17.53 13.95 -34.71
N GLY A 77 -16.36 13.72 -35.32
CA GLY A 77 -15.82 14.52 -36.41
C GLY A 77 -15.02 15.74 -35.97
N LEU A 78 -14.60 15.82 -34.70
CA LEU A 78 -13.70 16.88 -34.24
C LEU A 78 -12.28 16.67 -34.80
N SER A 79 -11.55 17.78 -35.01
CA SER A 79 -10.16 17.69 -35.49
C SER A 79 -9.22 17.14 -34.41
N ALA A 80 -8.10 16.55 -34.83
CA ALA A 80 -7.13 15.99 -33.90
C ALA A 80 -6.59 17.04 -32.91
N GLU A 81 -6.46 18.29 -33.35
CA GLU A 81 -6.03 19.43 -32.54
C GLU A 81 -7.06 19.78 -31.45
N GLN A 82 -8.35 19.82 -31.81
CA GLN A 82 -9.43 20.08 -30.86
C GLN A 82 -9.54 18.97 -29.81
N VAL A 83 -9.34 17.72 -30.24
CA VAL A 83 -9.37 16.56 -29.35
C VAL A 83 -8.17 16.55 -28.41
N ALA A 84 -6.97 16.88 -28.90
CA ALA A 84 -5.76 17.01 -28.10
C ALA A 84 -5.93 18.07 -27.00
N GLU A 85 -6.50 19.23 -27.34
CA GLU A 85 -6.82 20.29 -26.39
C GLU A 85 -7.84 19.83 -25.34
N ALA A 86 -8.96 19.22 -25.76
CA ALA A 86 -10.04 18.82 -24.87
C ALA A 86 -9.66 17.68 -23.91
N THR A 87 -8.78 16.77 -24.34
CA THR A 87 -8.40 15.58 -23.56
C THR A 87 -7.05 15.72 -22.86
N GLN A 88 -6.34 16.83 -23.10
CA GLN A 88 -4.97 17.08 -22.63
C GLN A 88 -4.01 15.95 -23.01
N LEU A 89 -4.31 15.26 -24.12
CA LEU A 89 -3.43 14.24 -24.68
C LEU A 89 -2.56 14.89 -25.76
N PRO A 90 -1.28 14.46 -25.88
CA PRO A 90 -0.42 14.92 -26.96
C PRO A 90 -1.04 14.66 -28.34
N LEU A 91 -0.85 15.60 -29.27
CA LEU A 91 -1.39 15.48 -30.63
C LEU A 91 -0.94 14.20 -31.34
N ASP A 92 0.31 13.76 -31.13
CA ASP A 92 0.82 12.53 -31.73
C ASP A 92 0.08 11.27 -31.26
N ILE A 93 -0.43 11.27 -30.01
CA ILE A 93 -1.26 10.18 -29.49
C ILE A 93 -2.63 10.20 -30.15
N ILE A 94 -3.23 11.38 -30.29
CA ILE A 94 -4.53 11.55 -30.96
C ILE A 94 -4.45 11.15 -32.43
N GLU A 95 -3.40 11.55 -33.15
CA GLU A 95 -3.17 11.15 -34.54
C GLU A 95 -3.03 9.64 -34.71
N LYS A 96 -2.35 8.96 -33.77
CA LYS A 96 -2.25 7.49 -33.77
C LYS A 96 -3.61 6.83 -33.56
N LEU A 97 -4.44 7.38 -32.66
CA LEU A 97 -5.80 6.90 -32.41
C LEU A 97 -6.72 7.09 -33.62
N ASN A 98 -6.54 8.16 -34.38
CA ASN A 98 -7.35 8.45 -35.58
C ASN A 98 -6.99 7.58 -36.80
N ARG A 99 -5.77 7.02 -36.82
CA ARG A 99 -5.28 6.15 -37.91
C ARG A 99 -5.54 4.66 -37.65
N SER A 100 -5.99 4.31 -36.44
CA SER A 100 -6.37 2.94 -36.05
C SER A 100 -7.82 2.67 -36.39
#